data_AF-A0A917JSY9-F1
#
_entry.id   AF-A0A917JSY9-F1
#
_cell.length_a   1.000
_cell.length_b   1.000
_cell.length_c   1.000
_cell.angle_alpha   90.00
_cell.angle_beta   90.00
_cell.angle_gamma   90.00
#
_symmetry.space_group_name_H-M   'P 1'
#
loop_
_entity.id
_entity.type
_entity.pdbx_description
1 polymer ?
#
loop_
_entity_poly.entity_id
_entity_poly.type
_entity_poly.pdbx_seq_one_letter_code
_entity_poly.pdbx_strand_id
1 'polypeptide(L)'
;MNDEIYNKPGNNRIKSPKSAELVYLLCLLLGGLGIHRFFVGKYVTGFLMLITAGGLGLWVLVDLMFITNNKFEDKQKRVIILTKQPSVLKRSLIVISTIIAWLVISIATFIGIVFYLTSGMVDVARLQLSAIKAGENKLAYSYTSKEFQKAIPYNQFERFISLYPVLKNTTETSFTQRQIENNGGLIAGVLKTKEGKEVPVEYRFIKENSEWKIISINIKTEGNTD
;
A
#
# COMPACT_ATOMS: atom_id res chain seq x y z
N MET A 1 27.28 36.97 12.34
CA MET A 1 27.96 35.81 12.97
C MET A 1 27.57 34.45 12.34
N ASN A 2 27.26 34.41 11.02
CA ASN A 2 26.99 33.17 10.28
C ASN A 2 28.05 32.88 9.19
N ASP A 3 28.93 33.83 8.90
CA ASP A 3 29.90 33.76 7.80
C ASP A 3 31.26 33.20 8.25
N GLU A 4 31.57 33.20 9.55
CA GLU A 4 32.88 32.78 10.07
C GLU A 4 33.15 31.27 10.00
N ILE A 5 32.13 30.42 10.00
CA ILE A 5 32.31 28.96 9.90
C ILE A 5 32.57 28.51 8.45
N TYR A 6 32.14 29.31 7.46
CA TYR A 6 32.32 29.02 6.04
C TYR A 6 33.51 29.75 5.41
N ASN A 7 33.97 30.86 6.01
CA ASN A 7 35.23 31.53 5.66
C ASN A 7 36.42 31.03 6.49
N LYS A 8 36.45 29.75 6.89
CA LYS A 8 37.69 29.15 7.42
C LYS A 8 38.68 28.91 6.28
N PRO A 9 39.96 29.30 6.40
CA PRO A 9 40.96 29.03 5.38
C PRO A 9 41.05 27.50 5.15
N GLY A 10 40.66 27.06 3.95
CA GLY A 10 40.57 25.65 3.55
C GLY A 10 39.16 25.13 3.23
N ASN A 11 38.09 25.91 3.43
CA ASN A 11 36.72 25.51 3.07
C ASN A 11 36.12 26.46 2.01
N ASN A 12 36.31 26.17 0.73
CA ASN A 12 35.88 27.01 -0.41
C ASN A 12 34.35 26.98 -0.70
N ARG A 13 33.49 26.76 0.31
CA ARG A 13 32.04 26.61 0.11
C ARG A 13 31.34 27.96 0.19
N ILE A 14 30.92 28.48 -0.96
CA ILE A 14 30.14 29.72 -1.07
C ILE A 14 28.69 29.45 -0.62
N LYS A 15 28.17 30.28 0.30
CA LYS A 15 26.78 30.21 0.77
C LYS A 15 25.80 30.72 -0.30
N SER A 16 24.70 30.00 -0.52
CA SER A 16 23.63 30.46 -1.41
C SER A 16 22.78 31.56 -0.74
N PRO A 17 22.33 32.58 -1.49
CA PRO A 17 21.39 33.60 -0.99
C PRO A 17 19.95 33.08 -0.85
N LYS A 18 19.67 31.85 -1.29
CA LYS A 18 18.32 31.25 -1.21
C LYS A 18 18.02 30.79 0.22
N SER A 19 16.77 31.00 0.67
CA SER A 19 16.33 30.57 2.00
C SER A 19 16.34 29.05 2.11
N ALA A 20 17.15 28.53 3.02
CA ALA A 20 17.26 27.09 3.27
C ALA A 20 15.98 26.53 3.89
N GLU A 21 15.34 27.28 4.78
CA GLU A 21 14.10 26.89 5.45
C GLU A 21 12.97 26.69 4.44
N LEU A 22 12.89 27.59 3.46
CA LEU A 22 11.93 27.47 2.37
C LEU A 22 12.21 26.25 1.49
N VAL A 23 13.47 25.98 1.17
CA VAL A 23 13.86 24.78 0.39
C VAL A 23 13.53 23.50 1.15
N TYR A 24 13.76 23.46 2.46
CA TYR A 24 13.43 22.33 3.33
C TYR A 24 11.91 22.10 3.40
N LEU A 25 11.13 23.16 3.62
CA LEU A 25 9.67 23.08 3.69
C LEU A 25 9.05 22.64 2.36
N LEU A 26 9.54 23.19 1.24
CA LEU A 26 9.12 22.80 -0.11
C LEU A 26 9.47 21.34 -0.39
N CYS A 27 10.63 20.86 0.08
CA CYS A 27 11.03 19.46 -0.05
C CYS A 27 10.14 18.53 0.78
N LEU A 28 9.68 18.97 1.96
CA LEU A 28 8.81 18.16 2.82
C LEU A 28 7.38 18.06 2.28
N LEU A 29 6.79 19.19 1.88
CA LEU A 29 5.37 19.26 1.51
C LEU A 29 5.12 19.04 0.02
N LEU A 30 6.00 19.57 -0.84
CA LEU A 30 5.88 19.49 -2.31
C LEU A 30 7.05 18.72 -2.93
N GLY A 31 7.74 17.92 -2.10
CA GLY A 31 8.91 17.15 -2.49
C GLY A 31 8.64 16.26 -3.69
N GLY A 32 7.54 15.49 -3.68
CA GLY A 32 7.19 14.56 -4.76
C GLY A 32 7.04 15.21 -6.14
N LEU A 33 6.77 16.52 -6.20
CA LEU A 33 6.68 17.30 -7.43
C LEU A 33 8.02 17.93 -7.86
N GLY A 34 9.08 17.80 -7.07
CA GLY A 34 10.40 18.36 -7.38
C GLY A 34 10.48 19.89 -7.28
N ILE A 35 9.51 20.55 -6.64
CA ILE A 35 9.41 22.02 -6.58
C ILE A 35 10.60 22.67 -5.86
N HIS A 36 11.14 22.01 -4.83
CA HIS A 36 12.37 22.44 -4.15
C HIS A 36 13.59 22.49 -5.08
N ARG A 37 13.68 21.60 -6.08
CA ARG A 37 14.76 21.63 -7.09
C ARG A 37 14.59 22.78 -8.09
N PHE A 38 13.35 23.10 -8.47
CA PHE A 38 13.07 24.28 -9.31
C PHE A 38 13.42 25.58 -8.59
N PHE A 39 13.12 25.68 -7.29
CA PHE A 39 13.42 26.86 -6.48
C PHE A 39 14.93 27.19 -6.42
N VAL A 40 15.78 26.17 -6.45
CA VAL A 40 17.25 26.31 -6.44
C VAL A 40 17.87 26.36 -7.84
N GLY A 41 17.04 26.38 -8.89
CA GLY A 41 17.46 26.48 -10.29
C GLY A 41 17.93 25.17 -10.91
N LYS A 42 17.67 24.02 -10.28
CA LYS A 42 18.01 22.67 -10.76
C LYS A 42 16.88 22.07 -11.62
N TYR A 43 16.49 22.79 -12.68
CA TYR A 43 15.34 22.47 -13.52
C TYR A 43 15.40 21.09 -14.16
N VAL A 44 16.56 20.67 -14.68
CA VAL A 44 16.71 19.36 -15.34
C VAL A 44 16.37 18.22 -14.37
N THR A 45 16.95 18.25 -13.17
CA THR A 45 16.68 17.20 -12.17
C THR A 45 15.30 17.33 -11.54
N GLY A 46 14.72 18.53 -11.45
CA GLY A 46 13.33 18.72 -11.03
C GLY A 46 12.34 18.15 -12.05
N PHE A 47 12.59 18.35 -13.34
CA PHE A 47 11.78 17.81 -14.42
C PHE A 47 11.91 16.29 -14.53
N LEU A 48 13.13 15.76 -14.36
CA LEU A 48 13.36 14.31 -14.27
C LEU A 48 12.58 13.71 -13.10
N MET A 49 12.57 14.40 -11.96
CA MET A 49 11.80 13.99 -10.79
C MET A 49 10.29 13.95 -11.08
N LEU A 50 9.74 14.93 -11.81
CA LEU A 50 8.35 14.93 -12.27
C LEU A 50 8.04 13.75 -13.20
N ILE A 51 8.90 13.46 -14.19
CA ILE A 51 8.72 12.32 -15.11
C ILE A 51 8.70 11.01 -14.31
N THR A 52 9.55 10.88 -13.30
CA THR A 52 9.56 9.71 -12.43
C THR A 52 8.43 9.68 -11.39
N ALA A 53 7.47 10.61 -11.45
CA ALA A 53 6.41 10.80 -10.46
C ALA A 53 6.93 10.86 -9.01
N GLY A 54 8.06 11.54 -8.81
CA GLY A 54 8.73 11.64 -7.51
C GLY A 54 9.50 10.38 -7.08
N GLY A 55 9.60 9.35 -7.95
CA GLY A 55 10.33 8.10 -7.73
C GLY A 55 9.87 7.36 -6.47
N LEU A 56 8.55 7.30 -6.26
CA LEU A 56 7.90 6.77 -5.05
C LEU A 56 8.33 7.47 -3.73
N GLY A 57 8.94 8.65 -3.80
CA GLY A 57 9.43 9.39 -2.63
C GLY A 57 10.92 9.21 -2.31
N LEU A 58 11.64 8.35 -3.05
CA LEU A 58 13.09 8.15 -2.88
C LEU A 58 13.89 9.44 -3.14
N TRP A 59 13.51 10.20 -4.17
CA TRP A 59 14.11 11.50 -4.46
C TRP A 59 13.98 12.48 -3.30
N VAL A 60 12.80 12.52 -2.67
CA VAL A 60 12.53 13.39 -1.52
C VAL A 60 13.41 13.01 -0.33
N LEU A 61 13.57 11.71 -0.06
CA LEU A 61 14.45 11.23 1.00
C LEU A 61 15.92 11.65 0.79
N VAL A 62 16.42 11.45 -0.43
CA VAL A 62 17.80 11.80 -0.80
C VAL A 62 18.01 13.32 -0.69
N ASP A 63 17.06 14.11 -1.16
CA ASP A 63 17.14 15.58 -1.09
C ASP A 63 17.05 16.09 0.34
N LEU A 64 16.16 15.53 1.15
CA LEU A 64 16.04 15.87 2.56
C LEU A 64 17.34 15.53 3.31
N MET A 65 17.99 14.41 2.98
CA MET A 65 19.32 14.06 3.50
C MET A 65 20.37 15.09 3.09
N PHE A 66 20.39 15.55 1.84
CA PHE A 66 21.34 16.56 1.40
C PHE A 66 21.10 17.93 2.03
N ILE A 67 19.83 18.34 2.19
CA ILE A 67 19.44 19.63 2.78
C ILE A 67 19.80 19.65 4.27
N THR A 68 19.43 18.61 5.03
CA THR A 68 19.75 18.50 6.46
C THR A 68 21.25 18.42 6.73
N ASN A 69 22.04 17.90 5.78
CA ASN A 69 23.49 17.84 5.87
C ASN A 69 24.23 19.10 5.35
N ASN A 70 23.51 20.16 4.95
CA ASN A 70 24.09 21.35 4.30
C ASN A 70 24.98 20.98 3.08
N LYS A 71 24.61 19.91 2.37
CA LYS A 71 25.26 19.42 1.14
C LYS A 71 24.40 19.70 -0.11
N PHE A 72 23.22 20.28 0.08
CA PHE A 72 22.35 20.62 -1.03
C PHE A 72 22.84 21.92 -1.69
N GLU A 73 23.13 21.84 -2.98
CA GLU A 73 23.67 22.97 -3.76
C GLU A 73 22.62 23.60 -4.66
N ASP A 74 22.77 24.88 -4.97
CA ASP A 74 22.03 25.56 -6.04
C ASP A 74 22.70 25.36 -7.42
N LYS A 75 22.12 25.93 -8.47
CA LYS A 75 22.66 25.88 -9.84
C LYS A 75 24.11 26.41 -9.94
N GLN A 76 24.50 27.33 -9.05
CA GLN A 76 25.83 27.95 -9.03
C GLN A 76 26.82 27.21 -8.10
N LYS A 77 26.50 25.97 -7.69
CA LYS A 77 27.31 25.17 -6.74
C LYS A 77 27.49 25.85 -5.38
N ARG A 78 26.58 26.76 -5.01
CA ARG A 78 26.56 27.37 -3.67
C ARG A 78 25.72 26.50 -2.74
N VAL A 79 26.21 26.28 -1.53
CA VAL A 79 25.55 25.41 -0.56
C VAL A 79 24.39 26.13 0.14
N ILE A 80 23.30 25.40 0.34
CA ILE A 80 22.12 25.84 1.08
C ILE A 80 22.28 25.36 2.52
N ILE A 81 22.31 26.32 3.46
CA ILE A 81 22.66 26.07 4.86
C ILE A 81 21.44 26.32 5.72
N LEU A 82 20.88 25.24 6.28
CA LEU A 82 19.66 25.26 7.09
C LEU A 82 19.95 25.43 8.59
N THR A 83 20.95 24.73 9.12
CA THR A 83 21.21 24.70 10.58
C THR A 83 22.70 24.84 10.91
N LYS A 84 22.99 25.38 12.11
CA LYS A 84 24.31 25.34 12.72
C LYS A 84 24.63 23.88 13.05
N GLN A 85 25.62 23.33 12.33
CA GLN A 85 26.13 21.95 12.35
C GLN A 85 25.87 21.21 13.69
N PRO A 86 24.81 20.39 13.83
CA PRO A 86 24.62 19.53 15.01
C PRO A 86 25.65 18.40 15.01
N SER A 87 25.94 17.80 16.17
CA SER A 87 26.87 16.67 16.27
C SER A 87 26.46 15.52 15.34
N VAL A 88 27.44 14.76 14.84
CA VAL A 88 27.23 13.68 13.86
C VAL A 88 26.15 12.68 14.29
N LEU A 89 26.03 12.42 15.59
CA LEU A 89 25.01 11.55 16.18
C LEU A 89 23.59 12.10 15.97
N LYS A 90 23.37 13.39 16.26
CA LYS A 90 22.05 14.03 16.09
C LYS A 90 21.58 14.02 14.64
N ARG A 91 22.51 14.13 13.68
CA ARG A 91 22.19 14.02 12.24
C ARG A 91 21.73 12.63 11.85
N SER A 92 22.49 11.61 12.28
CA SER A 92 22.14 10.22 12.01
C SER A 92 20.76 9.89 12.56
N LEU A 93 20.45 10.33 13.78
CA LEU A 93 19.14 10.11 14.40
C LEU A 93 17.98 10.75 13.63
N ILE A 94 18.13 12.01 13.18
CA ILE A 94 17.08 12.69 12.39
C ILE A 94 16.85 11.96 11.06
N VAL A 95 17.92 11.58 10.38
CA VAL A 95 17.83 10.88 9.08
C VAL A 95 17.18 9.51 9.26
N ILE A 96 17.61 8.73 10.25
CA ILE A 96 17.03 7.41 10.57
C ILE A 96 15.55 7.55 10.91
N SER A 97 15.18 8.50 11.77
CA SER A 97 13.79 8.77 12.12
C SER A 97 12.94 9.11 10.89
N THR A 98 13.48 9.91 9.97
CA THR A 98 12.74 10.28 8.75
C THR A 98 12.56 9.10 7.79
N ILE A 99 13.58 8.26 7.63
CA ILE A 99 13.50 7.05 6.81
C ILE A 99 12.48 6.08 7.39
N ILE A 100 12.49 5.87 8.72
CA ILE A 100 11.52 5.02 9.41
C ILE A 100 10.10 5.55 9.22
N ALA A 101 9.89 6.85 9.44
CA ALA A 101 8.57 7.47 9.26
C ALA A 101 8.05 7.28 7.82
N TRP A 102 8.90 7.52 6.81
CA TRP A 102 8.53 7.30 5.41
C TRP A 102 8.24 5.83 5.09
N LEU A 103 9.03 4.90 5.63
CA LEU A 103 8.83 3.47 5.43
C LEU A 103 7.49 3.00 6.02
N VAL A 104 7.15 3.45 7.23
CA VAL A 104 5.86 3.16 7.88
C VAL A 104 4.70 3.68 7.05
N ILE A 105 4.78 4.92 6.56
CA ILE A 105 3.73 5.51 5.70
C ILE A 105 3.60 4.70 4.40
N SER A 106 4.71 4.37 3.76
CA SER A 106 4.72 3.63 2.49
C SER A 106 4.11 2.24 2.65
N ILE A 107 4.43 1.52 3.75
CA ILE A 107 3.84 0.23 4.08
C ILE A 107 2.33 0.38 4.33
N ALA A 108 1.90 1.38 5.11
CA ALA A 108 0.49 1.62 5.38
C ALA A 108 -0.31 1.95 4.10
N THR A 109 0.25 2.78 3.22
CA THR A 109 -0.35 3.09 1.92
C THR A 109 -0.43 1.85 1.03
N PHE A 110 0.62 1.04 0.97
CA PHE A 110 0.64 -0.21 0.20
C PHE A 110 -0.44 -1.18 0.70
N ILE A 111 -0.55 -1.37 2.02
CA ILE A 111 -1.62 -2.17 2.64
C ILE A 111 -2.99 -1.60 2.25
N GLY A 112 -3.20 -0.29 2.37
CA GLY A 112 -4.45 0.37 1.98
C GLY A 112 -4.84 0.12 0.51
N ILE A 113 -3.86 0.18 -0.41
CA ILE A 113 -4.07 -0.12 -1.83
C ILE A 113 -4.47 -1.58 -2.03
N VAL A 114 -3.79 -2.53 -1.39
CA VAL A 114 -4.15 -3.95 -1.45
C VAL A 114 -5.57 -4.17 -0.93
N PHE A 115 -5.95 -3.55 0.18
CA PHE A 115 -7.31 -3.63 0.73
C PHE A 115 -8.36 -3.03 -0.21
N TYR A 116 -8.04 -1.92 -0.89
CA TYR A 116 -8.91 -1.28 -1.86
C TYR A 116 -9.09 -2.12 -3.13
N LEU A 117 -8.00 -2.65 -3.72
CA LEU A 117 -8.07 -3.45 -4.93
C LEU A 117 -8.73 -4.82 -4.72
N THR A 118 -8.65 -5.36 -3.50
CA THR A 118 -9.23 -6.66 -3.13
C THR A 118 -10.63 -6.58 -2.54
N SER A 119 -11.16 -5.38 -2.27
CA SER A 119 -12.47 -5.20 -1.62
C SER A 119 -13.60 -5.87 -2.40
N GLY A 120 -13.59 -5.75 -3.73
CA GLY A 120 -14.62 -6.34 -4.59
C GLY A 120 -14.74 -7.87 -4.46
N MET A 121 -13.64 -8.60 -4.23
CA MET A 121 -13.71 -10.05 -3.98
C MET A 121 -14.36 -10.36 -2.64
N VAL A 122 -14.01 -9.60 -1.61
CA VAL A 122 -14.57 -9.76 -0.27
C VAL A 122 -16.06 -9.44 -0.26
N ASP A 123 -16.48 -8.42 -0.98
CA ASP A 123 -17.89 -8.04 -1.08
C ASP A 123 -18.71 -9.13 -1.78
N VAL A 124 -18.19 -9.71 -2.88
CA VAL A 124 -18.84 -10.84 -3.56
C VAL A 124 -18.97 -12.06 -2.65
N ALA A 125 -17.92 -12.41 -1.89
CA ALA A 125 -17.99 -13.50 -0.91
C ALA A 125 -19.02 -13.24 0.19
N ARG A 126 -19.07 -12.01 0.72
CA ARG A 126 -20.05 -11.61 1.75
C ARG A 126 -21.48 -11.63 1.21
N LEU A 127 -21.70 -11.13 0.01
CA LEU A 127 -23.01 -11.14 -0.65
C LEU A 127 -23.49 -12.56 -0.89
N GLN A 128 -22.60 -13.46 -1.34
CA GLN A 128 -22.95 -14.86 -1.48
C GLN A 128 -23.32 -15.50 -0.13
N LEU A 129 -22.49 -15.33 0.90
CA LEU A 129 -22.78 -15.86 2.24
C LEU A 129 -24.07 -15.28 2.81
N SER A 130 -24.35 -13.99 2.60
CA SER A 130 -25.60 -13.34 3.01
C SER A 130 -26.80 -13.97 2.32
N ALA A 131 -26.72 -14.21 1.00
CA ALA A 131 -27.78 -14.88 0.25
C ALA A 131 -27.99 -16.33 0.73
N ILE A 132 -26.92 -17.07 1.03
CA ILE A 132 -27.02 -18.43 1.61
C ILE A 132 -27.73 -18.41 2.97
N LYS A 133 -27.40 -17.44 3.83
CA LYS A 133 -28.06 -17.26 5.14
C LYS A 133 -29.54 -16.89 5.02
N ALA A 134 -29.90 -16.09 4.01
CA ALA A 134 -31.28 -15.73 3.72
C ALA A 134 -32.09 -16.87 3.07
N GLY A 135 -31.44 -17.98 2.68
CA GLY A 135 -32.08 -19.06 1.92
C GLY A 135 -32.24 -18.76 0.42
N GLU A 136 -31.68 -17.65 -0.06
CA GLU A 136 -31.72 -17.24 -1.47
C GLU A 136 -30.63 -17.95 -2.29
N ASN A 137 -30.67 -19.28 -2.31
CA ASN A 137 -29.64 -20.12 -2.95
C ASN A 137 -29.41 -19.78 -4.43
N LYS A 138 -30.46 -19.39 -5.16
CA LYS A 138 -30.36 -18.94 -6.57
C LYS A 138 -29.54 -17.65 -6.71
N LEU A 139 -29.75 -16.70 -5.81
CA LEU A 139 -28.96 -15.46 -5.78
C LEU A 139 -27.50 -15.77 -5.40
N ALA A 140 -27.29 -16.63 -4.40
CA ALA A 140 -25.95 -17.10 -4.01
C ALA A 140 -25.19 -17.75 -5.19
N TYR A 141 -25.90 -18.54 -6.00
CA TYR A 141 -25.34 -19.18 -7.19
C TYR A 141 -24.96 -18.15 -8.27
N SER A 142 -25.70 -17.05 -8.41
CA SER A 142 -25.42 -16.00 -9.42
C SER A 142 -24.10 -15.23 -9.20
N TYR A 143 -23.54 -15.28 -7.98
CA TYR A 143 -22.23 -14.73 -7.66
C TYR A 143 -21.06 -15.62 -8.11
N THR A 144 -21.35 -16.84 -8.58
CA THR A 144 -20.35 -17.76 -9.14
C THR A 144 -20.08 -17.48 -10.62
N SER A 145 -18.91 -17.89 -11.12
CA SER A 145 -18.48 -17.69 -12.50
C SER A 145 -19.27 -18.55 -13.48
N LYS A 146 -19.29 -18.20 -14.77
CA LYS A 146 -19.94 -19.04 -15.79
C LYS A 146 -19.28 -20.42 -15.88
N GLU A 147 -17.97 -20.48 -15.65
CA GLU A 147 -17.21 -21.73 -15.61
C GLU A 147 -17.64 -22.60 -14.43
N PHE A 148 -17.77 -22.02 -13.23
CA PHE A 148 -18.31 -22.72 -12.06
C PHE A 148 -19.70 -23.27 -12.34
N GLN A 149 -20.58 -22.46 -12.93
CA GLN A 149 -21.96 -22.86 -13.21
C GLN A 149 -22.06 -24.00 -14.23
N LYS A 150 -21.13 -24.04 -15.21
CA LYS A 150 -21.02 -25.15 -16.16
C LYS A 150 -20.53 -26.43 -15.51
N ALA A 151 -19.55 -26.34 -14.61
CA ALA A 151 -18.96 -27.49 -13.94
C ALA A 151 -19.85 -28.05 -12.83
N ILE A 152 -20.54 -27.17 -12.09
CA ILE A 152 -21.37 -27.50 -10.92
C ILE A 152 -22.78 -26.94 -11.17
N PRO A 153 -23.71 -27.78 -11.66
CA PRO A 153 -25.09 -27.37 -11.85
C PRO A 153 -25.76 -27.00 -10.51
N TYR A 154 -26.81 -26.19 -10.57
CA TYR A 154 -27.50 -25.65 -9.39
C TYR A 154 -27.88 -26.70 -8.33
N ASN A 155 -28.35 -27.88 -8.74
CA ASN A 155 -28.71 -28.95 -7.82
C ASN A 155 -27.50 -29.50 -7.01
N GLN A 156 -26.30 -29.53 -7.59
CA GLN A 156 -25.07 -29.92 -6.89
C GLN A 156 -24.61 -28.80 -5.94
N PHE A 157 -24.79 -27.55 -6.35
CA PHE A 157 -24.52 -26.40 -5.48
C PHE A 157 -25.41 -26.39 -4.22
N GLU A 158 -26.70 -26.71 -4.35
CA GLU A 158 -27.59 -26.86 -3.18
C GLU A 158 -27.17 -28.00 -2.25
N ARG A 159 -26.70 -29.12 -2.81
CA ARG A 159 -26.12 -30.21 -2.01
C ARG A 159 -24.87 -29.76 -1.28
N PHE A 160 -23.96 -29.04 -1.96
CA PHE A 160 -22.76 -28.48 -1.33
C PHE A 160 -23.12 -27.57 -0.14
N ILE A 161 -24.05 -26.63 -0.32
CA ILE A 161 -24.52 -25.76 0.78
C ILE A 161 -25.08 -26.57 1.95
N SER A 162 -25.73 -27.70 1.66
CA SER A 162 -26.31 -28.58 2.69
C SER A 162 -25.25 -29.40 3.43
N LEU A 163 -24.16 -29.78 2.76
CA LEU A 163 -23.02 -30.49 3.35
C LEU A 163 -22.18 -29.62 4.28
N TYR A 164 -22.21 -28.30 4.09
CA TYR A 164 -21.47 -27.34 4.90
C TYR A 164 -22.40 -26.37 5.64
N PRO A 165 -23.07 -26.80 6.73
CA PRO A 165 -23.95 -25.95 7.55
C PRO A 165 -23.29 -24.66 8.05
N VAL A 166 -21.95 -24.66 8.15
CA VAL A 166 -21.15 -23.47 8.48
C VAL A 166 -21.52 -22.27 7.62
N LEU A 167 -21.79 -22.46 6.34
CA LEU A 167 -22.14 -21.37 5.41
C LEU A 167 -23.46 -20.66 5.80
N LYS A 168 -24.39 -21.38 6.44
CA LYS A 168 -25.69 -20.86 6.89
C LYS A 168 -25.65 -20.30 8.31
N ASN A 169 -24.85 -20.87 9.20
CA ASN A 169 -24.86 -20.54 10.62
C ASN A 169 -23.67 -19.66 11.08
N THR A 170 -22.83 -19.20 10.15
CA THR A 170 -21.70 -18.31 10.45
C THR A 170 -22.18 -16.97 11.02
N THR A 171 -21.64 -16.56 12.16
CA THR A 171 -21.86 -15.24 12.78
C THR A 171 -20.84 -14.23 12.28
N GLU A 172 -19.58 -14.64 12.13
CA GLU A 172 -18.46 -13.75 11.77
C GLU A 172 -17.63 -14.34 10.62
N THR A 173 -17.23 -13.47 9.70
CA THR A 173 -16.36 -13.81 8.56
C THR A 173 -15.11 -12.96 8.62
N SER A 174 -13.94 -13.58 8.69
CA SER A 174 -12.65 -12.87 8.65
C SER A 174 -11.81 -13.36 7.48
N PHE A 175 -11.46 -12.48 6.56
CA PHE A 175 -10.57 -12.76 5.43
C PHE A 175 -9.24 -12.06 5.64
N THR A 176 -8.24 -12.82 6.11
CA THR A 176 -6.92 -12.33 6.51
C THR A 176 -5.92 -12.37 5.36
N GLN A 177 -6.02 -13.38 4.48
CA GLN A 177 -5.16 -13.52 3.31
C GLN A 177 -5.90 -13.05 2.07
N ARG A 178 -5.24 -12.20 1.28
CA ARG A 178 -5.78 -11.66 0.02
C ARG A 178 -4.65 -11.59 -1.00
N GLN A 179 -4.88 -12.12 -2.19
CA GLN A 179 -3.91 -12.14 -3.28
C GLN A 179 -4.65 -11.87 -4.59
N ILE A 180 -4.00 -11.12 -5.49
CA ILE A 180 -4.48 -10.90 -6.86
C ILE A 180 -3.35 -11.34 -7.77
N GLU A 181 -3.65 -12.20 -8.73
CA GLU A 181 -2.71 -12.68 -9.73
C GLU A 181 -3.38 -12.65 -11.10
N ASN A 182 -2.82 -11.85 -12.02
CA ASN A 182 -3.36 -11.63 -13.37
C ASN A 182 -4.83 -11.16 -13.34
N ASN A 183 -5.74 -12.03 -13.79
CA ASN A 183 -7.18 -11.79 -13.82
C ASN A 183 -7.95 -12.57 -12.74
N GLY A 184 -7.22 -13.25 -11.85
CA GLY A 184 -7.75 -14.02 -10.74
C GLY A 184 -7.40 -13.41 -9.40
N GLY A 185 -8.04 -13.92 -8.37
CA GLY A 185 -7.68 -13.57 -7.00
C GLY A 185 -8.10 -14.64 -6.01
N LEU A 186 -7.50 -14.57 -4.84
CA LEU A 186 -7.70 -15.49 -3.74
C LEU A 186 -7.95 -14.69 -2.48
N ILE A 187 -8.98 -15.05 -1.74
CA ILE A 187 -9.13 -14.63 -0.35
C ILE A 187 -9.25 -15.89 0.52
N ALA A 188 -8.53 -15.92 1.63
CA ALA A 188 -8.63 -16.99 2.61
C ALA A 188 -8.83 -16.42 4.01
N GLY A 189 -9.48 -17.20 4.84
CA GLY A 189 -10.02 -16.72 6.10
C GLY A 189 -10.68 -17.80 6.93
N VAL A 190 -11.43 -17.36 7.94
CA VAL A 190 -12.19 -18.23 8.83
C VAL A 190 -13.64 -17.81 8.88
N LEU A 191 -14.51 -18.81 8.90
CA LEU A 191 -15.93 -18.69 9.21
C LEU A 191 -16.14 -19.12 10.67
N LYS A 192 -16.71 -18.24 11.49
CA LYS A 192 -16.97 -18.51 12.90
C LYS A 192 -18.42 -18.91 13.09
N THR A 193 -18.68 -20.08 13.65
CA THR A 193 -20.04 -20.54 13.97
C THR A 193 -20.54 -19.91 15.26
N LYS A 194 -21.86 -20.01 15.52
CA LYS A 194 -22.46 -19.65 16.82
C LYS A 194 -21.83 -20.36 18.01
N GLU A 195 -21.25 -21.54 17.78
CA GLU A 195 -20.59 -22.36 18.79
C GLU A 195 -19.11 -21.96 19.01
N GLY A 196 -18.64 -20.92 18.29
CA GLY A 196 -17.26 -20.45 18.38
C GLY A 196 -16.26 -21.28 17.55
N LYS A 197 -16.71 -22.30 16.82
CA LYS A 197 -15.84 -23.11 15.94
C LYS A 197 -15.39 -22.27 14.75
N GLU A 198 -14.08 -22.20 14.55
CA GLU A 198 -13.46 -21.56 13.39
C GLU A 198 -13.25 -22.60 12.29
N VAL A 199 -13.82 -22.34 11.11
CA VAL A 199 -13.69 -23.21 9.94
C VAL A 199 -12.93 -22.45 8.85
N PRO A 200 -11.72 -22.90 8.46
CA PRO A 200 -10.96 -22.27 7.40
C PRO A 200 -11.69 -22.37 6.06
N VAL A 201 -11.72 -21.27 5.33
CA VAL A 201 -12.31 -21.18 4.00
C VAL A 201 -11.37 -20.43 3.04
N GLU A 202 -11.29 -20.93 1.81
CA GLU A 202 -10.59 -20.31 0.70
C GLU A 202 -11.60 -20.08 -0.44
N TYR A 203 -11.64 -18.85 -0.95
CA TYR A 203 -12.38 -18.52 -2.17
C TYR A 203 -11.39 -18.12 -3.24
N ARG A 204 -11.61 -18.63 -4.45
CA ARG A 204 -10.94 -18.16 -5.66
C ARG A 204 -11.92 -17.42 -6.55
N PHE A 205 -11.40 -16.39 -7.20
CA PHE A 205 -12.17 -15.50 -8.06
C PHE A 205 -11.51 -15.38 -9.42
N ILE A 206 -12.35 -15.06 -10.39
CA ILE A 206 -11.97 -14.60 -11.72
C ILE A 206 -12.76 -13.35 -12.05
N LYS A 207 -12.16 -12.43 -12.79
CA LYS A 207 -12.85 -11.23 -13.27
C LYS A 207 -13.56 -11.53 -14.60
N GLU A 208 -14.90 -11.50 -14.60
CA GLU A 208 -15.74 -11.63 -15.79
C GLU A 208 -16.43 -10.30 -16.05
N ASN A 209 -16.28 -9.71 -17.25
CA ASN A 209 -16.89 -8.42 -17.60
C ASN A 209 -16.62 -7.30 -16.58
N SER A 210 -15.40 -7.24 -16.03
CA SER A 210 -14.99 -6.32 -14.96
C SER A 210 -15.61 -6.56 -13.58
N GLU A 211 -16.43 -7.59 -13.40
CA GLU A 211 -16.98 -8.01 -12.10
C GLU A 211 -16.22 -9.22 -11.56
N TRP A 212 -16.04 -9.29 -10.24
CA TRP A 212 -15.51 -10.48 -9.60
C TRP A 212 -16.58 -11.57 -9.50
N LYS A 213 -16.23 -12.79 -9.88
CA LYS A 213 -17.08 -13.98 -9.75
C LYS A 213 -16.32 -15.12 -9.07
N ILE A 214 -17.01 -15.90 -8.26
CA ILE A 214 -16.43 -17.01 -7.52
C ILE A 214 -16.26 -18.20 -8.46
N ILE A 215 -15.02 -18.66 -8.64
CA ILE A 215 -14.69 -19.83 -9.47
C ILE A 215 -14.46 -21.09 -8.62
N SER A 216 -14.15 -20.95 -7.33
CA SER A 216 -14.01 -22.08 -6.41
C SER A 216 -14.19 -21.65 -4.96
N ILE A 217 -14.75 -22.55 -4.15
CA ILE A 217 -14.89 -22.41 -2.71
C ILE A 217 -14.35 -23.71 -2.09
N ASN A 218 -13.35 -23.60 -1.24
CA ASN A 218 -12.79 -24.72 -0.49
C ASN A 218 -12.97 -24.48 1.00
N ILE A 219 -13.62 -25.43 1.68
CA ILE A 219 -13.88 -25.38 3.11
C ILE A 219 -13.09 -26.52 3.74
N LYS A 220 -12.06 -26.19 4.53
CA LYS A 220 -11.26 -27.19 5.22
C LYS A 220 -11.96 -27.56 6.52
N THR A 221 -12.48 -28.77 6.59
CA THR A 221 -13.00 -29.36 7.82
C THR A 221 -11.95 -30.29 8.42
N GLU A 222 -11.80 -30.29 9.76
CA GLU A 222 -11.03 -31.32 10.47
C GLU A 222 -11.55 -32.70 10.06
N GLY A 223 -10.81 -33.43 9.24
CA GLY A 223 -11.20 -34.74 8.70
C GLY A 223 -10.98 -34.94 7.20
N ASN A 224 -10.64 -33.90 6.42
CA ASN A 224 -10.25 -34.08 5.01
C ASN A 224 -8.87 -33.45 4.76
N THR A 225 -7.83 -34.17 5.17
CA THR A 225 -6.45 -33.99 4.68
C THR A 225 -6.30 -34.84 3.43
N ASP A 226 -6.24 -34.20 2.27
CA ASP A 226 -5.52 -34.75 1.10
C ASP A 226 -4.04 -34.42 1.25
#